data_AF-E0Q3L1-F1
#
_entry.id   AF-E0Q3L1-F1
#
_cell.length_a   1.000
_cell.length_b   1.000
_cell.length_c   1.000
_cell.angle_alpha   90.00
_cell.angle_beta   90.00
_cell.angle_gamma   90.00
#
_symmetry.space_group_name_H-M   'P 1'
#
loop_
_entity.id
_entity.type
_entity.pdbx_description
1 polymer ?
#
loop_
_entity_poly.entity_id
_entity_poly.type
_entity_poly.pdbx_seq_one_letter_code
_entity_poly.pdbx_strand_id
1 'polypeptide(L)'
;MDLFGFTAEDIPRPDSLPNLRRFWMNSLPEDAAKVAKKLYKKRKGEGLDLWVTKPRKPEWLAQNLDNPFRSWDGQENITPANAKKAAALYRKTRAGMVKLVESSPDEMMQGATELVKLYTEGFNKMDKGKYFIETVEREDIYTALDDILDLIPAEFNIDKENLLNFFDELKDF
;
A
#
# COMPACT_ATOMS: atom_id res chain seq x y z
N MET A 1 -10.73 8.53 -2.84
CA MET A 1 -11.10 9.01 -1.49
C MET A 1 -10.32 8.17 -0.51
N ASP A 2 -9.33 8.76 0.15
CA ASP A 2 -8.48 8.06 1.12
C ASP A 2 -9.35 7.68 2.32
N LEU A 3 -9.54 6.37 2.55
CA LEU A 3 -10.38 5.85 3.64
C LEU A 3 -9.65 5.89 5.00
N PHE A 4 -8.64 6.75 5.15
CA PHE A 4 -7.61 6.63 6.18
C PHE A 4 -7.67 7.77 7.19
N GLY A 5 -8.79 7.77 7.91
CA GLY A 5 -9.06 8.43 9.19
C GLY A 5 -10.26 7.79 9.89
N PHE A 6 -10.73 6.64 9.39
CA PHE A 6 -11.97 6.00 9.79
C PHE A 6 -11.79 5.30 11.14
N THR A 7 -12.29 5.92 12.18
CA THR A 7 -12.22 5.46 13.56
C THR A 7 -13.45 4.66 13.96
N ALA A 8 -13.44 4.15 15.20
CA ALA A 8 -14.63 3.60 15.82
C ALA A 8 -15.83 4.57 15.87
N GLU A 9 -15.59 5.88 15.92
CA GLU A 9 -16.65 6.90 16.01
C GLU A 9 -17.38 7.10 14.68
N ASP A 10 -16.70 6.81 13.56
CA ASP A 10 -17.22 6.94 12.20
C ASP A 10 -18.16 5.80 11.81
N ILE A 11 -18.28 4.75 12.64
CA ILE A 11 -19.25 3.69 12.42
C ILE A 11 -20.67 4.23 12.61
N PRO A 12 -21.51 4.24 11.56
CA PRO A 12 -22.86 4.76 11.67
C PRO A 12 -23.67 3.94 12.66
N ARG A 13 -24.53 4.60 13.45
CA ARG A 13 -25.40 3.90 14.41
C ARG A 13 -26.52 3.17 13.68
N PRO A 14 -26.98 2.00 14.16
CA PRO A 14 -28.06 1.28 13.50
C PRO A 14 -29.36 2.11 13.35
N ASP A 15 -29.66 2.96 14.32
CA ASP A 15 -30.84 3.82 14.33
C ASP A 15 -30.82 4.90 13.24
N SER A 16 -29.63 5.34 12.82
CA SER A 16 -29.49 6.28 11.69
C SER A 16 -29.63 5.59 10.34
N LEU A 17 -29.60 4.24 10.31
CA LEU A 17 -29.73 3.42 9.11
C LEU A 17 -30.79 2.31 9.30
N PRO A 18 -32.06 2.66 9.58
CA PRO A 18 -33.09 1.69 9.96
C PRO A 18 -33.39 0.68 8.84
N ASN A 19 -33.19 1.06 7.58
CA ASN A 19 -33.46 0.22 6.41
C ASN A 19 -32.23 -0.55 5.89
N LEU A 20 -31.11 -0.55 6.62
CA LEU A 20 -29.89 -1.22 6.17
C LEU A 20 -30.07 -2.73 6.11
N ARG A 21 -29.82 -3.33 4.95
CA ARG A 21 -29.92 -4.78 4.71
C ARG A 21 -28.57 -5.47 4.49
N ARG A 22 -27.54 -4.71 4.12
CA ARG A 22 -26.16 -5.20 3.98
C ARG A 22 -25.20 -4.20 4.63
N PHE A 23 -24.33 -4.69 5.49
CA PHE A 23 -23.22 -3.93 6.08
C PHE A 23 -21.93 -4.69 5.81
N TRP A 24 -21.22 -4.30 4.75
CA TRP A 24 -20.02 -4.98 4.29
C TRP A 24 -18.84 -4.02 4.39
N MET A 25 -17.84 -4.39 5.19
CA MET A 25 -16.62 -3.61 5.36
C MET A 25 -15.41 -4.55 5.36
N ASN A 26 -14.35 -4.17 4.67
CA ASN A 26 -13.08 -4.88 4.63
C ASN A 26 -11.97 -3.97 5.13
N SER A 27 -10.97 -4.51 5.83
CA SER A 27 -9.77 -3.77 6.20
C SER A 27 -9.96 -2.55 7.12
N LEU A 28 -11.04 -2.54 7.91
CA LEU A 28 -11.26 -1.51 8.95
C LEU A 28 -10.16 -1.56 10.03
N PRO A 29 -9.82 -0.41 10.66
CA PRO A 29 -9.10 -0.42 11.93
C PRO A 29 -9.76 -1.36 12.94
N GLU A 30 -8.95 -2.05 13.75
CA GLU A 30 -9.42 -3.14 14.60
C GLU A 30 -10.51 -2.69 15.58
N ASP A 31 -10.37 -1.49 16.14
CA ASP A 31 -11.35 -0.84 17.01
C ASP A 31 -12.66 -0.54 16.27
N ALA A 32 -12.60 0.03 15.07
CA ALA A 32 -13.77 0.28 14.23
C ALA A 32 -14.48 -1.00 13.82
N ALA A 33 -13.74 -2.04 13.45
CA ALA A 33 -14.29 -3.35 13.12
C ALA A 33 -15.02 -3.99 14.33
N LYS A 34 -14.46 -3.83 15.54
CA LYS A 34 -15.07 -4.29 16.80
C LYS A 34 -16.37 -3.54 17.06
N VAL A 35 -16.40 -2.21 16.91
CA VAL A 35 -17.60 -1.39 17.09
C VAL A 35 -18.68 -1.73 16.06
N ALA A 36 -18.32 -1.87 14.77
CA ALA A 36 -19.21 -2.31 13.71
C ALA A 36 -19.91 -3.63 14.06
N LYS A 37 -19.12 -4.65 14.44
CA LYS A 37 -19.65 -5.94 14.85
C LYS A 37 -20.54 -5.83 16.09
N LYS A 38 -20.16 -5.02 17.08
CA LYS A 38 -20.94 -4.83 18.32
C LYS A 38 -22.30 -4.19 18.05
N LEU A 39 -22.35 -3.15 17.21
CA LEU A 39 -23.57 -2.40 16.90
C LEU A 39 -24.53 -3.23 16.03
N TYR A 40 -24.03 -3.90 15.00
CA TYR A 40 -24.88 -4.50 13.97
C TYR A 40 -25.14 -6.00 14.17
N LYS A 41 -24.43 -6.71 15.07
CA LYS A 41 -24.63 -8.16 15.26
C LYS A 41 -26.06 -8.57 15.59
N LYS A 42 -26.82 -7.74 16.32
CA LYS A 42 -28.21 -8.05 16.71
C LYS A 42 -29.16 -8.00 15.51
N ARG A 43 -28.86 -7.11 14.55
CA ARG A 43 -29.66 -6.94 13.32
C ARG A 43 -29.50 -8.07 12.33
N LYS A 44 -28.53 -8.99 12.53
CA LYS A 44 -28.49 -10.25 11.77
C LYS A 44 -29.81 -11.03 11.90
N GLY A 45 -30.45 -10.99 13.07
CA GLY A 45 -31.76 -11.60 13.28
C GLY A 45 -32.90 -10.91 12.53
N GLU A 46 -32.71 -9.67 12.11
CA GLU A 46 -33.65 -8.88 11.28
C GLU A 46 -33.39 -9.05 9.78
N GLY A 47 -32.49 -9.95 9.39
CA GLY A 47 -32.10 -10.17 8.00
C GLY A 47 -30.99 -9.25 7.48
N LEU A 48 -30.28 -8.53 8.36
CA LEU A 48 -29.06 -7.82 7.97
C LEU A 48 -27.94 -8.83 7.66
N ASP A 49 -27.40 -8.74 6.46
CA ASP A 49 -26.16 -9.43 6.11
C ASP A 49 -24.95 -8.57 6.51
N LEU A 50 -24.26 -9.00 7.57
CA LEU A 50 -23.11 -8.32 8.16
C LEU A 50 -21.82 -9.07 7.86
N TRP A 51 -20.96 -8.43 7.08
CA TRP A 51 -19.67 -8.95 6.65
C TRP A 51 -18.57 -7.95 7.00
N VAL A 52 -17.76 -8.26 8.03
CA VAL A 52 -16.64 -7.41 8.46
C VAL A 52 -15.38 -8.26 8.57
N THR A 53 -14.44 -8.05 7.64
CA THR A 53 -13.26 -8.91 7.44
C THR A 53 -11.95 -8.13 7.49
N LYS A 54 -10.86 -8.87 7.76
CA LYS A 54 -9.47 -8.36 7.83
C LYS A 54 -9.28 -7.11 8.72
N PRO A 55 -9.71 -7.10 9.99
CA PRO A 55 -9.45 -5.97 10.88
C PRO A 55 -7.96 -5.69 11.00
N ARG A 56 -7.55 -4.41 10.89
CA ARG A 56 -6.15 -3.98 10.88
C ARG A 56 -5.74 -3.46 12.25
N LYS A 57 -4.69 -4.06 12.82
CA LYS A 57 -4.12 -3.63 14.11
C LYS A 57 -3.40 -2.27 13.99
N PRO A 58 -3.30 -1.50 15.08
CA PRO A 58 -2.58 -0.22 15.08
C PRO A 58 -1.15 -0.32 14.55
N GLU A 59 -0.43 -1.39 14.88
CA GLU A 59 0.95 -1.60 14.42
C GLU A 59 1.01 -1.88 12.91
N TRP A 60 0.01 -2.58 12.37
CA TRP A 60 -0.12 -2.76 10.92
C TRP A 60 -0.44 -1.42 10.26
N LEU A 61 -1.34 -0.62 10.84
CA LEU A 61 -1.68 0.70 10.31
C LEU A 61 -0.46 1.62 10.30
N ALA A 62 0.27 1.77 11.41
CA ALA A 62 1.46 2.60 11.46
C ALA A 62 2.54 2.20 10.44
N GLN A 63 2.63 0.91 10.09
CA GLN A 63 3.60 0.41 9.11
C GLN A 63 3.10 0.44 7.65
N ASN A 64 1.79 0.51 7.43
CA ASN A 64 1.18 0.37 6.10
C ASN A 64 0.30 1.56 5.69
N LEU A 65 0.08 2.56 6.56
CA LEU A 65 -0.73 3.74 6.26
C LEU A 65 -0.19 4.42 5.00
N ASP A 66 1.12 4.69 4.97
CA ASP A 66 1.77 5.35 3.84
C ASP A 66 2.36 4.35 2.84
N ASN A 67 2.02 3.05 2.95
CA ASN A 67 2.54 2.04 2.02
C ASN A 67 1.56 1.87 0.85
N PRO A 68 1.98 2.19 -0.39
CA PRO A 68 1.10 2.08 -1.56
C PRO A 68 0.64 0.63 -1.80
N PHE A 69 1.42 -0.37 -1.40
CA PHE A 69 1.11 -1.80 -1.56
C PHE A 69 0.21 -2.37 -0.44
N ARG A 70 -0.36 -1.54 0.43
CA ARG A 70 -1.23 -2.00 1.53
C ARG A 70 -2.48 -2.76 1.04
N SER A 71 -3.01 -2.37 -0.12
CA SER A 71 -4.21 -2.95 -0.76
C SER A 71 -3.96 -4.35 -1.30
N TRP A 72 -2.71 -4.67 -1.65
CA TRP A 72 -2.32 -5.98 -2.19
C TRP A 72 -2.50 -7.10 -1.16
N ASP A 73 -2.48 -6.78 0.14
CA ASP A 73 -2.73 -7.76 1.19
C ASP A 73 -4.20 -8.19 1.23
N GLY A 74 -4.45 -9.26 0.50
CA GLY A 74 -5.74 -9.93 0.41
C GLY A 74 -6.53 -9.62 -0.86
N GLN A 75 -5.86 -9.07 -1.88
CA GLN A 75 -6.31 -9.08 -3.27
C GLN A 75 -6.27 -10.52 -3.83
N GLU A 76 -7.18 -10.87 -4.74
CA GLU A 76 -7.38 -12.28 -5.16
C GLU A 76 -6.20 -12.85 -5.96
N ASN A 77 -5.60 -12.04 -6.84
CA ASN A 77 -4.46 -12.39 -7.68
C ASN A 77 -3.11 -12.35 -6.94
N ILE A 78 -3.04 -11.75 -5.75
CA ILE A 78 -1.79 -11.53 -5.02
C ILE A 78 -1.73 -12.37 -3.76
N THR A 79 -0.70 -13.21 -3.66
CA THR A 79 -0.49 -14.01 -2.44
C THR A 79 -0.10 -13.13 -1.25
N PRO A 80 -0.48 -13.47 0.00
CA PRO A 80 -0.04 -12.73 1.19
C PRO A 80 1.48 -12.61 1.31
N ALA A 81 2.22 -13.61 0.82
CA ALA A 81 3.68 -13.59 0.79
C ALA A 81 4.23 -12.52 -0.16
N ASN A 82 3.64 -12.37 -1.36
CA ASN A 82 4.06 -11.35 -2.33
C ASN A 82 3.65 -9.95 -1.87
N ALA A 83 2.43 -9.77 -1.33
CA ALA A 83 2.02 -8.50 -0.73
C ALA A 83 2.99 -8.04 0.37
N LYS A 84 3.40 -8.97 1.25
CA LYS A 84 4.40 -8.70 2.29
C LYS A 84 5.76 -8.32 1.71
N LYS A 85 6.22 -9.00 0.65
CA LYS A 85 7.49 -8.70 -0.02
C LYS A 85 7.48 -7.33 -0.71
N ALA A 86 6.41 -7.00 -1.45
CA ALA A 86 6.23 -5.70 -2.10
C ALA A 86 6.27 -4.57 -1.06
N ALA A 87 5.49 -4.71 0.01
CA ALA A 87 5.48 -3.74 1.10
C ALA A 87 6.86 -3.59 1.78
N ALA A 88 7.63 -4.67 1.93
CA ALA A 88 8.98 -4.61 2.50
C ALA A 88 10.00 -3.96 1.54
N LEU A 89 9.90 -4.26 0.24
CA LEU A 89 10.76 -3.70 -0.80
C LEU A 89 10.57 -2.18 -0.91
N TYR A 90 9.31 -1.71 -0.90
CA TYR A 90 8.98 -0.29 -0.83
C TYR A 90 9.63 0.39 0.37
N ARG A 91 9.41 -0.14 1.58
CA ARG A 91 9.97 0.45 2.81
C ARG A 91 11.49 0.53 2.76
N LYS A 92 12.15 -0.54 2.28
CA LYS A 92 13.60 -0.58 2.16
C LYS A 92 14.11 0.48 1.17
N THR A 93 13.46 0.60 0.03
CA THR A 93 13.84 1.55 -1.04
C THR A 93 13.64 2.99 -0.56
N ARG A 94 12.48 3.30 0.01
CA ARG A 94 12.18 4.62 0.61
C ARG A 94 13.16 4.99 1.72
N ALA A 95 13.45 4.06 2.64
CA ALA A 95 14.42 4.30 3.72
C ALA A 95 15.85 4.52 3.18
N GLY A 96 16.22 3.78 2.12
CA GLY A 96 17.47 4.01 1.39
C GLY A 96 17.53 5.41 0.79
N MET A 97 16.46 5.85 0.13
CA MET A 97 16.39 7.18 -0.50
C MET A 97 16.50 8.29 0.54
N VAL A 98 15.75 8.22 1.63
CA VAL A 98 15.82 9.19 2.74
C VAL A 98 17.24 9.30 3.30
N LYS A 99 17.95 8.17 3.40
CA LYS A 99 19.35 8.18 3.87
C LYS A 99 20.30 8.84 2.88
N LEU A 100 20.08 8.65 1.57
CA LEU A 100 20.92 9.24 0.52
C LEU A 100 20.78 10.75 0.42
N VAL A 101 19.66 11.32 0.85
CA VAL A 101 19.44 12.78 0.91
C VAL A 101 20.45 13.48 1.83
N GLU A 102 21.14 12.75 2.72
CA GLU A 102 22.23 13.28 3.54
C GLU A 102 23.62 13.20 2.87
N SER A 103 23.71 12.69 1.64
CA SER A 103 24.96 12.45 0.89
C SER A 103 25.32 13.59 -0.06
N SER A 104 26.49 13.50 -0.71
CA SER A 104 26.88 14.43 -1.77
C SER A 104 26.06 14.20 -3.06
N PRO A 105 25.98 15.18 -3.99
CA PRO A 105 25.21 15.01 -5.23
C PRO A 105 25.67 13.86 -6.14
N ASP A 106 26.97 13.60 -6.24
CA ASP A 106 27.49 12.48 -7.03
C ASP A 106 27.09 11.13 -6.41
N GLU A 107 27.18 11.02 -5.08
CA GLU A 107 26.72 9.84 -4.34
C GLU A 107 25.20 9.67 -4.42
N MET A 108 24.46 10.78 -4.49
CA MET A 108 23.00 10.77 -4.60
C MET A 108 22.55 10.15 -5.92
N MET A 109 23.11 10.57 -7.06
CA MET A 109 22.74 10.01 -8.36
C MET A 109 23.07 8.52 -8.47
N GLN A 110 24.28 8.12 -8.05
CA GLN A 110 24.69 6.72 -8.08
C GLN A 110 23.83 5.87 -7.14
N GLY A 111 23.56 6.37 -5.93
CA GLY A 111 22.73 5.70 -4.94
C GLY A 111 21.27 5.56 -5.38
N ALA A 112 20.68 6.61 -5.94
CA ALA A 112 19.32 6.60 -6.47
C ALA A 112 19.19 5.60 -7.63
N THR A 113 20.15 5.58 -8.55
CA THR A 113 20.19 4.60 -9.65
C THR A 113 20.23 3.15 -9.13
N GLU A 114 21.08 2.87 -8.13
CA GLU A 114 21.16 1.53 -7.53
C GLU A 114 19.87 1.15 -6.78
N LEU A 115 19.24 2.10 -6.08
CA LEU A 115 17.95 1.86 -5.43
C LEU A 115 16.84 1.56 -6.43
N VAL A 116 16.74 2.33 -7.52
CA VAL A 116 15.80 2.07 -8.62
C VAL A 116 16.03 0.67 -9.18
N LYS A 117 17.27 0.30 -9.50
CA LYS A 117 17.62 -1.04 -9.98
C LYS A 117 17.17 -2.14 -9.02
N LEU A 118 17.51 -2.04 -7.74
CA LEU A 118 17.15 -3.03 -6.72
C LEU A 118 15.63 -3.14 -6.52
N TYR A 119 14.93 -2.02 -6.63
CA TYR A 119 13.47 -1.97 -6.59
C TYR A 119 12.87 -2.71 -7.79
N THR A 120 13.27 -2.37 -9.02
CA THR A 120 12.78 -3.03 -10.25
C THR A 120 13.07 -4.52 -10.25
N GLU A 121 14.32 -4.92 -9.99
CA GLU A 121 14.71 -6.33 -9.94
C GLU A 121 13.95 -7.11 -8.85
N GLY A 122 13.59 -6.45 -7.76
CA GLY A 122 12.79 -7.04 -6.69
C GLY A 122 11.41 -7.47 -7.21
N PHE A 123 10.75 -6.61 -7.99
CA PHE A 123 9.47 -6.93 -8.62
C PHE A 123 9.60 -7.96 -9.76
N ASN A 124 10.61 -7.82 -10.63
CA ASN A 124 10.93 -8.83 -11.66
C ASN A 124 11.04 -10.25 -11.05
N LYS A 125 11.77 -10.37 -9.92
CA LYS A 125 11.95 -11.65 -9.21
C LYS A 125 10.66 -12.15 -8.58
N MET A 126 9.79 -11.26 -8.09
CA MET A 126 8.50 -11.65 -7.53
C MET A 126 7.55 -12.20 -8.59
N ASP A 127 7.57 -11.63 -9.80
CA ASP A 127 6.63 -11.97 -10.85
C ASP A 127 6.97 -13.27 -11.60
N LYS A 128 8.27 -13.56 -11.78
CA LYS A 128 8.79 -14.74 -12.51
C LYS A 128 8.19 -16.09 -12.12
N GLY A 129 7.69 -16.24 -10.90
CA GLY A 129 7.15 -17.51 -10.42
C GLY A 129 5.68 -17.77 -10.78
N LYS A 130 4.85 -16.74 -10.83
CA LYS A 130 3.39 -16.91 -10.88
C LYS A 130 2.64 -15.89 -11.73
N TYR A 131 3.35 -14.92 -12.33
CA TYR A 131 2.83 -13.81 -13.13
C TYR A 131 1.55 -13.21 -12.52
N PHE A 132 1.72 -12.31 -11.57
CA PHE A 132 0.62 -11.67 -10.84
C PHE A 132 0.60 -10.14 -11.00
N ILE A 133 1.67 -9.56 -11.56
CA ILE A 133 1.79 -8.14 -11.78
C ILE A 133 1.12 -7.82 -13.13
N GLU A 134 -0.14 -7.38 -13.08
CA GLU A 134 -0.90 -6.98 -14.27
C GLU A 134 -0.87 -5.45 -14.43
N THR A 135 -1.78 -4.88 -15.22
CA THR A 135 -1.79 -3.43 -15.49
C THR A 135 -1.91 -2.59 -14.23
N VAL A 136 -2.79 -2.95 -13.29
CA VAL A 136 -3.00 -2.17 -12.06
C VAL A 136 -1.78 -2.24 -11.16
N GLU A 137 -1.21 -3.42 -10.97
CA GLU A 137 -0.03 -3.60 -10.14
C GLU A 137 1.21 -2.90 -10.74
N ARG A 138 1.34 -2.87 -12.06
CA ARG A 138 2.41 -2.11 -12.74
C ARG A 138 2.32 -0.62 -12.44
N GLU A 139 1.12 -0.04 -12.54
CA GLU A 139 0.88 1.37 -12.22
C GLU A 139 1.13 1.66 -10.73
N ASP A 140 0.71 0.76 -9.83
CA ASP A 140 1.00 0.87 -8.40
C ASP A 140 2.51 0.88 -8.14
N ILE A 141 3.27 0.00 -8.81
CA ILE A 141 4.74 -0.09 -8.68
C ILE A 141 5.41 1.18 -9.17
N TYR A 142 4.99 1.69 -10.33
CA TYR A 142 5.53 2.90 -10.94
C TYR A 142 5.24 4.12 -10.06
N THR A 143 3.98 4.32 -9.68
CA THR A 143 3.56 5.47 -8.84
C THR A 143 4.30 5.45 -7.50
N ALA A 144 4.44 4.28 -6.89
CA ALA A 144 5.19 4.13 -5.63
C ALA A 144 6.67 4.49 -5.77
N LEU A 145 7.29 4.23 -6.92
CA LEU A 145 8.66 4.64 -7.20
C LEU A 145 8.73 6.15 -7.44
N ASP A 146 7.81 6.68 -8.23
CA ASP A 146 7.71 8.11 -8.54
C ASP A 146 7.60 8.96 -7.25
N ASP A 147 6.76 8.53 -6.31
CA ASP A 147 6.61 9.12 -4.98
C ASP A 147 7.90 9.03 -4.14
N ILE A 148 8.68 7.95 -4.27
CA ILE A 148 9.97 7.83 -3.58
C ILE A 148 10.97 8.82 -4.19
N LEU A 149 10.97 8.98 -5.50
CA LEU A 149 11.87 9.91 -6.19
C LEU A 149 11.53 11.38 -5.89
N ASP A 150 10.28 11.70 -5.55
CA ASP A 150 9.88 13.03 -5.05
C ASP A 150 10.47 13.37 -3.68
N LEU A 151 11.04 12.40 -2.95
CA LEU A 151 11.77 12.67 -1.71
C LEU A 151 13.15 13.30 -1.96
N ILE A 152 13.65 13.26 -3.19
CA ILE A 152 14.94 13.85 -3.58
C ILE A 152 14.81 15.38 -3.57
N PRO A 153 15.56 16.10 -2.72
CA PRO A 153 15.53 17.54 -2.74
C PRO A 153 15.96 18.14 -4.08
N ALA A 154 15.28 19.20 -4.51
CA ALA A 154 15.54 19.89 -5.78
C ALA A 154 17.00 20.40 -5.90
N GLU A 155 17.68 20.65 -4.79
CA GLU A 155 19.09 21.09 -4.75
C GLU A 155 20.08 20.07 -5.34
N PHE A 156 19.70 18.78 -5.39
CA PHE A 156 20.52 17.76 -6.04
C PHE A 156 20.45 17.79 -7.57
N ASN A 157 19.47 18.50 -8.15
CA ASN A 157 19.25 18.62 -9.59
C ASN A 157 19.32 17.27 -10.34
N ILE A 158 18.74 16.23 -9.74
CA ILE A 158 18.71 14.87 -10.29
C ILE A 158 17.71 14.81 -11.44
N ASP A 159 18.12 14.16 -12.54
CA ASP A 159 17.24 13.84 -13.65
C ASP A 159 16.33 12.67 -13.29
N LYS A 160 15.15 13.01 -12.74
CA LYS A 160 14.11 12.05 -12.35
C LYS A 160 13.61 11.23 -13.55
N GLU A 161 13.46 11.86 -14.71
CA GLU A 161 12.99 11.21 -15.93
C GLU A 161 13.96 10.12 -16.39
N ASN A 162 15.27 10.38 -16.29
CA ASN A 162 16.27 9.36 -16.60
C ASN A 162 16.18 8.14 -15.65
N LEU A 163 15.92 8.36 -14.36
CA LEU A 163 15.72 7.27 -13.40
C LEU A 163 14.45 6.45 -13.69
N LEU A 164 13.36 7.11 -14.09
CA LEU A 164 12.11 6.45 -14.48
C LEU A 164 12.25 5.69 -15.80
N ASN A 165 12.94 6.26 -16.80
CA ASN A 165 13.26 5.56 -18.04
C ASN A 165 14.12 4.31 -17.76
N PHE A 166 15.10 4.42 -16.86
CA PHE A 166 15.92 3.29 -16.44
C PHE A 166 15.08 2.20 -15.74
N PHE A 167 14.10 2.58 -14.92
CA PHE A 167 13.11 1.64 -14.40
C PHE A 167 12.34 0.93 -15.52
N ASP A 168 11.88 1.68 -16.53
CA ASP A 168 11.11 1.15 -17.65
C ASP A 168 11.90 0.22 -18.57
N GLU A 169 13.20 0.47 -18.74
CA GLU A 169 14.10 -0.42 -19.48
C GLU A 169 14.38 -1.73 -18.73
N LEU A 170 14.44 -1.68 -17.39
CA LEU A 170 14.78 -2.83 -16.56
C LEU A 170 13.58 -3.73 -16.21
N LYS A 171 12.35 -3.20 -16.22
CA LYS A 171 11.18 -3.98 -15.81
C LYS A 171 10.89 -5.11 -16.79
N ASP A 172 10.74 -6.33 -16.26
CA ASP A 172 10.43 -7.54 -17.04
C ASP A 172 9.08 -8.19 -16.67
N PHE A 173 8.34 -7.53 -15.77
CA PHE A 173 6.99 -7.89 -15.32
C PHE A 173 5.89 -7.11 -16.03
#